data_AF-A0A820PS82-F1
#
_entry.id   AF-A0A820PS82-F1
#
_cell.length_a   1.000
_cell.length_b   1.000
_cell.length_c   1.000
_cell.angle_alpha   90.00
_cell.angle_beta   90.00
_cell.angle_gamma   90.00
#
_symmetry.space_group_name_H-M   'P 1'
#
loop_
_entity.id
_entity.type
_entity.pdbx_description
1 polymer ?
#
loop_
_entity_poly.entity_id
_entity_poly.type
_entity_poly.pdbx_seq_one_letter_code
_entity_poly.pdbx_strand_id
1 'polypeptide(L)'
;DIKGRLSLCEKALADYLETKRLAFPRFYFVSAADLLDILSNGNEPEKVMRHLTKLFDSMSKLKLTEERGVTTKIATAMWAKDGEFMQFPSSCDLNGQVEVWLNRLLEKQCETVRHHLTEAVAAYEDKARDQWKLHKFT
;
A
#
# COMPACT_ATOMS: atom_id res chain seq x y z
N ASP A 1 29.05 31.23 4.28
CA ASP A 1 29.67 29.94 4.63
C ASP A 1 28.83 28.79 4.07
N ILE A 2 29.43 27.89 3.30
CA ILE A 2 28.73 26.79 2.61
C ILE A 2 28.47 25.63 3.59
N LYS A 3 29.38 25.42 4.56
CA LYS A 3 29.26 24.34 5.55
C LYS A 3 28.06 24.53 6.48
N GLY A 4 27.85 25.74 6.99
CA GLY A 4 26.69 26.05 7.83
C GLY A 4 25.34 25.94 7.10
N ARG A 5 25.30 26.24 5.80
CA ARG A 5 24.08 26.07 4.97
C ARG A 5 23.78 24.60 4.73
N LEU A 6 24.80 23.76 4.52
CA LEU A 6 24.64 22.32 4.36
C LEU A 6 24.07 21.69 5.63
N SER A 7 24.64 22.00 6.80
CA SER A 7 24.16 21.44 8.08
C SER A 7 22.72 21.84 8.40
N LEU A 8 22.31 23.05 8.00
CA LEU A 8 20.92 23.50 8.17
C LEU A 8 19.97 22.69 7.29
N CYS A 9 20.34 22.46 6.03
CA CYS A 9 19.55 21.63 5.11
C CYS A 9 19.46 20.18 5.60
N GLU A 10 20.56 19.60 6.08
CA GLU A 10 20.58 18.24 6.63
C GLU A 10 19.64 18.11 7.84
N LYS A 11 19.68 19.07 8.75
CA LYS A 11 18.79 19.09 9.92
C LYS A 11 17.33 19.22 9.51
N ALA A 12 17.01 20.19 8.67
CA ALA A 12 15.63 20.40 8.20
C ALA A 12 15.08 19.17 7.46
N LEU A 13 15.93 18.50 6.67
CA LEU A 13 15.56 17.25 6.00
C LEU A 13 15.32 16.12 7.00
N ALA A 14 16.19 15.96 8.01
CA ALA A 14 16.02 14.96 9.05
C ALA A 14 14.70 15.17 9.82
N ASP A 15 14.43 16.41 10.23
CA ASP A 15 13.19 16.78 10.93
C ASP A 15 11.97 16.49 10.04
N TYR A 16 12.02 16.86 8.75
CA TYR A 16 10.95 16.56 7.80
C TYR A 16 10.71 15.06 7.65
N LEU A 17 11.76 14.26 7.44
CA LEU A 17 11.61 12.80 7.33
C LEU A 17 11.02 12.19 8.59
N GLU A 18 11.38 12.70 9.76
CA GLU A 18 10.82 12.24 11.03
C GLU A 18 9.32 12.54 11.13
N THR A 19 8.86 13.73 10.72
CA THR A 19 7.41 14.01 10.67
C THR A 19 6.66 13.03 9.76
N LYS A 20 7.27 12.62 8.64
CA LYS A 20 6.68 11.63 7.73
C LYS A 20 6.65 10.23 8.33
N ARG A 21 7.69 9.82 9.07
CA ARG A 21 7.71 8.55 9.81
C ARG A 21 6.66 8.49 10.90
N LEU A 22 6.44 9.58 11.63
CA LEU A 22 5.37 9.65 12.63
C LEU A 22 3.98 9.52 11.99
N ALA A 23 3.77 10.08 10.80
CA ALA A 23 2.50 9.99 10.09
C ALA A 23 2.24 8.60 9.49
N PHE A 24 3.28 7.87 9.09
CA PHE A 24 3.18 6.47 8.67
C PHE A 24 4.35 5.64 9.23
N PRO A 25 4.17 5.00 10.40
CA PRO A 25 5.24 4.30 11.12
C PRO A 25 5.97 3.22 10.33
N ARG A 26 5.39 2.69 9.25
CA ARG A 26 6.08 1.72 8.39
C ARG A 26 7.29 2.30 7.66
N PHE A 27 7.41 3.63 7.57
CA PHE A 27 8.61 4.28 7.06
C PHE A 27 9.85 4.11 7.95
N TYR A 28 9.71 3.62 9.19
CA TYR A 28 10.88 3.23 10.01
C TYR A 28 11.60 1.98 9.46
N PHE A 29 10.94 1.16 8.62
CA PHE A 29 11.51 -0.08 8.08
C PHE A 29 12.22 0.09 6.73
N VAL A 30 12.22 1.29 6.16
CA VAL A 30 12.90 1.59 4.89
C VAL A 30 14.09 2.50 5.10
N SER A 31 15.06 2.42 4.19
CA SER A 31 16.22 3.32 4.23
C SER A 31 15.80 4.78 4.02
N ALA A 32 16.61 5.74 4.47
CA ALA A 32 16.34 7.16 4.22
C ALA A 32 16.27 7.49 2.71
N ALA A 33 17.07 6.80 1.89
CA ALA A 33 17.06 6.94 0.43
C ALA A 33 15.74 6.44 -0.17
N ASP A 34 15.27 5.27 0.25
CA ASP A 34 13.97 4.73 -0.18
C ASP A 34 12.82 5.65 0.27
N LEU A 35 12.86 6.15 1.50
CA LEU A 35 11.86 7.08 2.02
C LEU A 35 11.79 8.36 1.18
N LEU A 36 12.94 8.94 0.84
CA LEU A 36 12.99 10.12 -0.04
C LEU A 36 12.44 9.82 -1.44
N ASP A 37 12.75 8.65 -1.99
CA ASP A 37 12.22 8.24 -3.28
C ASP A 37 10.68 8.05 -3.24
N ILE A 38 10.15 7.49 -2.16
CA ILE A 38 8.69 7.38 -1.93
C ILE A 38 8.05 8.76 -1.83
N LEU A 39 8.63 9.66 -1.03
CA LEU A 39 8.08 11.00 -0.78
C LEU A 39 8.13 11.88 -2.04
N SER A 40 9.23 11.81 -2.80
CA SER A 40 9.39 12.56 -4.05
C SER A 40 8.42 12.11 -5.15
N ASN A 41 8.08 10.81 -5.18
CA ASN A 41 7.13 10.24 -6.14
C ASN A 41 5.74 10.01 -5.53
N GLY A 42 5.43 10.60 -4.37
CA GLY A 42 4.23 10.27 -3.59
C GLY A 42 2.90 10.52 -4.31
N ASN A 43 2.91 11.37 -5.35
CA ASN A 43 1.78 11.65 -6.22
C ASN A 43 1.61 10.68 -7.39
N GLU A 44 2.56 9.76 -7.62
CA GLU A 44 2.55 8.79 -8.71
C GLU A 44 2.57 7.37 -8.12
N PRO A 45 1.39 6.80 -7.78
CA PRO A 45 1.31 5.52 -7.07
C PRO A 45 2.09 4.38 -7.75
N GLU A 46 2.11 4.34 -9.09
CA GLU A 46 2.87 3.37 -9.88
C GLU A 46 4.37 3.36 -9.52
N LYS A 47 4.97 4.54 -9.32
CA LYS A 47 6.39 4.67 -8.92
C LYS A 47 6.62 4.27 -7.47
N VAL A 48 5.62 4.45 -6.60
CA VAL A 48 5.69 4.03 -5.20
C VAL A 48 5.51 2.51 -5.06
N MET A 49 4.82 1.84 -6.02
CA MET A 49 4.54 0.40 -5.95
C MET A 49 5.78 -0.48 -5.74
N ARG A 50 6.93 -0.09 -6.31
CA ARG A 50 8.19 -0.84 -6.14
C ARG A 50 8.65 -0.95 -4.69
N HIS A 51 8.18 -0.07 -3.82
CA HIS A 51 8.49 -0.06 -2.39
C HIS A 51 7.44 -0.77 -1.54
N LEU A 52 6.29 -1.16 -2.10
CA LEU A 52 5.22 -1.80 -1.33
C LEU A 52 5.69 -3.08 -0.64
N THR A 53 6.57 -3.86 -1.28
CA THR A 53 7.13 -5.08 -0.68
C THR A 53 8.01 -4.82 0.55
N LYS A 54 8.57 -3.61 0.68
CA LYS A 54 9.34 -3.16 1.86
C LYS A 54 8.42 -2.58 2.95
N LEU A 55 7.30 -1.97 2.55
CA LEU A 55 6.35 -1.34 3.47
C LEU A 55 5.28 -2.31 3.98
N PHE A 56 4.97 -3.36 3.21
CA PHE A 56 3.93 -4.34 3.49
C PHE A 56 4.49 -5.76 3.36
N ASP A 57 4.23 -6.59 4.37
CA ASP A 57 4.66 -7.99 4.36
C ASP A 57 3.84 -8.84 3.39
N SER A 58 2.54 -8.58 3.29
CA SER A 58 1.59 -9.41 2.53
C SER A 58 1.12 -8.79 1.22
N MET A 59 1.70 -7.66 0.78
CA MET A 59 1.29 -6.97 -0.44
C MET A 59 2.51 -6.66 -1.31
N SER A 60 2.39 -6.93 -2.61
CA SER A 60 3.45 -6.71 -3.59
C SER A 60 3.06 -5.72 -4.69
N LYS A 61 1.79 -5.72 -5.14
CA LYS A 61 1.30 -4.89 -6.25
C LYS A 61 -0.16 -4.49 -6.05
N LEU A 62 -0.59 -3.44 -6.75
CA LEU A 62 -1.98 -2.97 -6.80
C LEU A 62 -2.50 -2.96 -8.23
N LYS A 63 -3.79 -3.23 -8.38
CA LYS A 63 -4.50 -3.09 -9.65
C LYS A 63 -5.14 -1.71 -9.69
N LEU A 64 -4.60 -0.81 -10.51
CA LEU A 64 -5.20 0.50 -10.73
C LEU A 64 -6.26 0.43 -11.82
N THR A 65 -7.25 1.31 -11.77
CA THR A 65 -8.19 1.46 -12.88
C THR A 65 -7.56 2.28 -14.00
N GLU A 66 -8.06 2.11 -15.20
CA GLU A 66 -7.69 2.90 -16.36
C GLU A 66 -8.93 3.63 -16.89
N GLU A 67 -8.78 4.93 -17.17
CA GLU A 67 -9.81 5.74 -17.80
C GLU A 67 -9.24 6.38 -19.06
N ARG A 68 -9.87 6.12 -20.22
CA ARG A 68 -9.42 6.63 -21.54
C ARG A 68 -7.94 6.32 -21.83
N GLY A 69 -7.45 5.16 -21.41
CA GLY A 69 -6.07 4.71 -21.61
C GLY A 69 -5.05 5.37 -20.67
N VAL A 70 -5.50 6.08 -19.62
CA VAL A 70 -4.65 6.66 -18.60
C VAL A 70 -4.90 5.95 -17.28
N THR A 71 -3.84 5.44 -16.64
CA THR A 71 -3.93 4.86 -15.30
C THR A 71 -4.40 5.92 -14.30
N THR A 72 -5.46 5.62 -13.56
CA THR A 72 -5.95 6.49 -12.49
C THR A 72 -5.23 6.16 -11.17
N LYS A 73 -5.51 6.95 -10.13
CA LYS A 73 -5.01 6.70 -8.77
C LYS A 73 -6.02 5.91 -7.92
N ILE A 74 -6.90 5.15 -8.55
CA ILE A 74 -7.89 4.32 -7.87
C ILE A 74 -7.44 2.86 -7.94
N ALA A 75 -7.16 2.24 -6.80
CA ALA A 75 -6.86 0.81 -6.70
C ALA A 75 -8.14 -0.02 -6.51
N THR A 76 -8.23 -1.16 -7.19
CA THR A 76 -9.38 -2.07 -7.13
C THR A 76 -9.03 -3.45 -6.60
N ALA A 77 -7.76 -3.81 -6.60
CA ALA A 77 -7.30 -5.11 -6.11
C ALA A 77 -5.83 -5.02 -5.69
N MET A 78 -5.36 -6.05 -5.00
CA MET A 78 -3.96 -6.23 -4.63
C MET A 78 -3.46 -7.62 -5.01
N TRP A 79 -2.13 -7.74 -5.11
CA TRP A 79 -1.44 -9.03 -5.12
C TRP A 79 -0.57 -9.17 -3.88
N ALA A 80 -0.52 -10.37 -3.33
CA ALA A 80 0.41 -10.75 -2.29
C ALA A 80 1.80 -11.08 -2.87
N LYS A 81 2.78 -11.32 -1.98
CA LYS A 81 4.17 -11.62 -2.39
C LYS A 81 4.32 -13.00 -3.04
N ASP A 82 3.46 -13.95 -2.69
CA ASP A 82 3.37 -15.29 -3.26
C ASP A 82 2.55 -15.34 -4.56
N GLY A 83 2.00 -14.21 -4.99
CA GLY A 83 1.21 -14.09 -6.23
C GLY A 83 -0.29 -14.29 -6.05
N GLU A 84 -0.77 -14.49 -4.81
CA GLU A 84 -2.21 -14.50 -4.53
C GLU A 84 -2.83 -13.15 -4.95
N PHE A 85 -3.93 -13.21 -5.70
CA PHE A 85 -4.71 -12.04 -6.06
C PHE A 85 -5.80 -11.85 -5.02
N MET A 86 -6.18 -10.60 -4.74
CA MET A 86 -7.33 -10.29 -3.88
C MET A 86 -8.04 -9.06 -4.42
N GLN A 87 -9.29 -9.25 -4.82
CA GLN A 87 -10.18 -8.14 -5.20
C GLN A 87 -10.60 -7.36 -3.94
N PHE A 88 -10.57 -6.04 -4.00
CA PHE A 88 -11.09 -5.21 -2.91
C PHE A 88 -12.62 -5.19 -2.94
N PRO A 89 -13.31 -5.23 -1.77
CA PRO A 89 -14.77 -5.09 -1.69
C PRO A 89 -15.24 -3.72 -2.21
N SER A 90 -14.40 -2.70 -2.06
CA SER A 90 -14.60 -1.36 -2.60
C SER A 90 -13.25 -0.74 -2.99
N SER A 91 -13.25 0.14 -3.99
CA SER A 91 -12.03 0.77 -4.49
C SER A 91 -11.33 1.62 -3.43
N CYS A 92 -10.00 1.78 -3.56
CA CYS A 92 -9.16 2.58 -2.68
C CYS A 92 -8.58 3.79 -3.43
N ASP A 93 -8.77 4.99 -2.89
CA ASP A 93 -8.22 6.22 -3.46
C ASP A 93 -6.78 6.49 -2.99
N LEU A 94 -5.87 6.59 -3.96
CA LEU A 94 -4.43 6.84 -3.77
C LEU A 94 -4.04 8.32 -4.02
N ASN A 95 -5.00 9.26 -3.98
CA ASN A 95 -4.72 10.68 -4.08
C ASN A 95 -4.22 11.33 -2.77
N GLY A 96 -3.47 12.41 -2.92
CA GLY A 96 -2.97 13.22 -1.82
C GLY A 96 -1.60 12.79 -1.31
N GLN A 97 -1.27 13.19 -0.08
CA GLN A 97 0.03 12.88 0.53
C GLN A 97 0.23 11.37 0.69
N VAL A 98 1.44 10.89 0.44
CA VAL A 98 1.76 9.46 0.34
C VAL A 98 1.51 8.69 1.62
N GLU A 99 1.88 9.27 2.76
CA GLU A 99 1.59 8.69 4.07
C GLU A 99 0.09 8.53 4.33
N VAL A 100 -0.74 9.42 3.81
CA VAL A 100 -2.19 9.39 4.04
C VAL A 100 -2.82 8.27 3.23
N TRP A 101 -2.50 8.17 1.95
CA TRP A 101 -3.07 7.10 1.13
C TRP A 101 -2.47 5.73 1.45
N LEU A 102 -1.22 5.64 1.90
CA LEU A 102 -0.63 4.39 2.39
C LEU A 102 -1.34 3.89 3.66
N ASN A 103 -1.75 4.79 4.56
CA ASN A 103 -2.59 4.43 5.70
C ASN A 103 -3.97 3.92 5.26
N ARG A 104 -4.64 4.61 4.32
CA ARG A 104 -5.92 4.13 3.76
C ARG A 104 -5.78 2.77 3.08
N LEU A 105 -4.67 2.55 2.39
CA LEU A 105 -4.38 1.27 1.74
C LEU A 105 -4.20 0.15 2.78
N LEU A 106 -3.53 0.42 3.90
CA LEU A 106 -3.39 -0.52 5.02
C LEU A 106 -4.75 -0.88 5.63
N GLU A 107 -5.61 0.11 5.83
CA GLU A 107 -6.99 -0.11 6.31
C GLU A 107 -7.77 -0.97 5.30
N LYS A 108 -7.69 -0.64 4.01
CA LYS A 108 -8.35 -1.40 2.92
C LYS A 108 -7.87 -2.84 2.85
N GLN A 109 -6.57 -3.08 3.05
CA GLN A 109 -6.02 -4.43 3.11
C GLN A 109 -6.67 -5.24 4.25
N CYS A 110 -6.73 -4.66 5.45
CA CYS A 110 -7.36 -5.32 6.59
C CYS A 110 -8.87 -5.57 6.37
N GLU A 111 -9.57 -4.60 5.79
CA GLU A 111 -10.99 -4.73 5.43
C GLU A 111 -11.22 -5.87 4.42
N THR A 112 -10.39 -5.93 3.37
CA THR A 112 -10.48 -6.95 2.33
C THR A 112 -10.29 -8.36 2.89
N VAL A 113 -9.27 -8.57 3.72
CA VAL A 113 -9.03 -9.87 4.35
C VAL A 113 -10.19 -10.28 5.27
N ARG A 114 -10.73 -9.34 6.07
CA ARG A 114 -11.89 -9.63 6.93
C ARG A 114 -13.14 -9.97 6.13
N HIS A 115 -13.37 -9.29 5.02
CA HIS A 115 -14.49 -9.55 4.13
C HIS A 115 -14.43 -10.98 3.57
N HIS A 116 -13.32 -11.33 2.91
CA HIS A 116 -13.13 -12.66 2.33
C HIS A 116 -13.15 -13.78 3.37
N LEU A 117 -12.61 -13.53 4.57
CA LEU A 117 -12.71 -14.50 5.67
C LEU A 117 -14.16 -14.72 6.11
N THR A 118 -14.96 -13.65 6.19
CA THR A 118 -16.38 -13.74 6.56
C THR A 118 -17.17 -14.53 5.52
N GLU A 119 -16.94 -14.26 4.23
CA GLU A 119 -17.56 -15.02 3.14
C GLU A 119 -17.14 -16.49 3.14
N ALA A 120 -15.85 -16.76 3.38
CA ALA A 120 -15.35 -18.12 3.47
C ALA A 120 -15.98 -18.90 4.64
N VAL A 121 -16.14 -18.28 5.81
CA VAL A 121 -16.79 -18.91 6.97
C VAL A 121 -18.26 -19.19 6.68
N ALA A 122 -19.00 -18.23 6.11
CA ALA A 122 -20.42 -18.42 5.79
C ALA A 122 -20.62 -19.55 4.78
N ALA A 123 -19.79 -19.61 3.73
CA ALA A 123 -19.89 -20.63 2.70
C ALA A 123 -19.43 -22.05 3.15
N TYR A 124 -18.81 -22.18 4.34
CA TYR A 124 -18.34 -23.46 4.85
C TYR A 124 -19.49 -24.41 5.21
N GLU A 125 -20.60 -23.87 5.71
CA GLU A 125 -21.76 -24.67 6.11
C GLU A 125 -22.50 -25.25 4.89
N ASP A 126 -22.50 -24.53 3.77
CA ASP A 126 -23.28 -24.87 2.58
C ASP A 126 -22.51 -25.70 1.54
N LYS A 127 -21.17 -25.69 1.58
CA LYS A 127 -20.32 -26.33 0.56
C LYS A 127 -19.60 -27.56 1.10
N ALA A 128 -19.59 -28.63 0.30
CA ALA A 128 -18.72 -29.77 0.57
C ALA A 128 -17.26 -29.32 0.68
N ARG A 129 -16.51 -29.85 1.65
CA ARG A 129 -15.16 -29.38 2.02
C ARG A 129 -14.19 -29.26 0.83
N ASP A 130 -14.24 -30.18 -0.12
CA ASP A 130 -13.33 -30.17 -1.27
C ASP A 130 -13.70 -29.08 -2.29
N GLN A 131 -14.99 -28.76 -2.41
CA GLN A 131 -15.45 -27.62 -3.21
C GLN A 131 -15.18 -26.29 -2.50
N TRP A 132 -15.31 -26.26 -1.17
CA TRP A 132 -14.99 -25.08 -0.36
C TRP A 132 -13.52 -24.68 -0.48
N LYS A 133 -12.59 -25.65 -0.40
CA LYS A 133 -11.15 -25.42 -0.57
C LYS A 133 -10.76 -24.85 -1.94
N LEU A 134 -11.47 -25.27 -2.99
CA LEU A 134 -11.21 -24.83 -4.37
C LEU A 134 -11.92 -23.51 -4.71
N HIS A 135 -12.84 -23.07 -3.85
CA HIS A 135 -13.53 -21.81 -4.04
C HIS A 135 -12.55 -20.68 -3.75
N LYS A 136 -12.15 -19.97 -4.81
CA LYS A 136 -11.30 -18.80 -4.70
C LYS A 136 -12.11 -17.64 -4.15
N PHE A 137 -12.07 -17.49 -2.82
CA PHE A 137 -12.44 -16.26 -2.14
C PHE A 137 -11.33 -15.19 -2.30
N THR A 138 -10.24 -15.50 -3.00
CA THR A 138 -9.11 -14.62 -3.30
C THR A 138 -8.80 -14.57 -4.80
#